data_AF-A0A653DPS4-F1
#
_entry.id   AF-A0A653DPS4-F1
#
_cell.length_a   1.000
_cell.length_b   1.000
_cell.length_c   1.000
_cell.angle_alpha   90.00
_cell.angle_beta   90.00
_cell.angle_gamma   90.00
#
_symmetry.space_group_name_H-M   'P 1'
#
loop_
_entity.id
_entity.type
_entity.pdbx_description
1 polymer ?
#
loop_
_entity_poly.entity_id
_entity_poly.type
_entity_poly.pdbx_seq_one_letter_code
_entity_poly.pdbx_strand_id
1 'polypeptide(L)'
;MMIAYQRAQRGQKAITEEDLKSALINKPPGTPELTIMSFKNAEHGTTLGAMSASHSNALSKVDIPAFDWPMAEFPKYKYPLDHFESLNKGQDEKCLAQIEDLLDKYEKKNMPVAGIAVEPIQSDCTTEASADFFQGLQGITNRRGIYLMFDESRTGCGATGRFWCHEHFCLPCHVDAVVFGGKCQLAGFFHSLDLR
;
A
#
# COMPACT_ATOMS: atom_id res chain seq x y z
N MET A 1 10.32 1.64 0.20
CA MET A 1 9.69 0.60 1.06
C MET A 1 10.52 -0.68 1.14
N MET A 2 10.59 -1.52 0.10
CA MET A 2 11.29 -2.83 0.18
C MET A 2 12.75 -2.77 0.68
N ILE A 3 13.55 -1.82 0.16
CA ILE A 3 14.94 -1.64 0.60
C ILE A 3 15.01 -1.25 2.08
N ALA A 4 14.16 -0.31 2.51
CA ALA A 4 14.10 0.13 3.90
C ALA A 4 13.64 -0.99 4.84
N TYR A 5 12.67 -1.80 4.40
CA TYR A 5 12.22 -2.99 5.13
C TYR A 5 13.38 -3.99 5.31
N GLN A 6 14.07 -4.33 4.22
CA GLN A 6 15.19 -5.27 4.31
C GLN A 6 16.36 -4.72 5.14
N ARG A 7 16.60 -3.40 5.11
CA ARG A 7 17.59 -2.74 5.99
C ARG A 7 17.19 -2.87 7.46
N ALA A 8 15.92 -2.62 7.79
CA ALA A 8 15.42 -2.77 9.16
C ALA A 8 15.58 -4.22 9.65
N GLN A 9 15.23 -5.21 8.82
CA GLN A 9 15.40 -6.64 9.16
C GLN A 9 16.87 -7.06 9.31
N ARG A 10 17.76 -6.52 8.45
CA ARG A 10 19.20 -6.81 8.51
C ARG A 10 19.89 -6.13 9.71
N GLY A 11 19.40 -4.96 10.12
CA GLY A 11 20.03 -4.15 11.17
C GLY A 11 21.45 -3.74 10.78
N GLN A 12 22.39 -3.95 11.71
CA GLN A 12 23.82 -3.61 11.52
C GLN A 12 24.64 -4.72 10.83
N LYS A 13 24.02 -5.82 10.38
CA LYS A 13 24.75 -6.90 9.71
C LYS A 13 25.30 -6.43 8.36
N ALA A 14 26.58 -6.71 8.12
CA ALA A 14 27.24 -6.40 6.85
C ALA A 14 26.67 -7.24 5.71
N ILE A 15 26.72 -6.71 4.49
CA ILE A 15 26.39 -7.44 3.26
C ILE A 15 27.50 -8.47 3.03
N THR A 16 27.10 -9.72 2.86
CA THR A 16 28.01 -10.87 2.66
C THR A 16 28.31 -11.09 1.18
N GLU A 17 29.34 -11.89 0.87
CA GLU A 17 29.58 -12.34 -0.51
C GLU A 17 28.41 -13.17 -1.08
N GLU A 18 27.71 -13.92 -0.23
CA GLU A 18 26.55 -14.72 -0.64
C GLU A 18 25.39 -13.82 -1.07
N ASP A 19 25.14 -12.71 -0.34
CA ASP A 19 24.16 -11.70 -0.73
C ASP A 19 24.47 -11.15 -2.12
N LEU A 20 25.73 -10.79 -2.39
CA LEU A 20 26.13 -10.23 -3.67
C LEU A 20 25.99 -11.26 -4.82
N LYS A 21 26.43 -12.51 -4.60
CA LYS A 21 26.36 -13.58 -5.62
C LYS A 21 24.92 -13.95 -5.95
N SER A 22 24.06 -14.08 -4.93
CA SER A 22 22.65 -14.45 -5.10
C SER A 22 21.82 -13.31 -5.70
N ALA A 23 22.12 -12.04 -5.38
CA ALA A 23 21.43 -10.89 -5.95
C ALA A 23 21.58 -10.81 -7.48
N LEU A 24 22.77 -11.12 -8.03
CA LEU A 24 23.03 -11.07 -9.48
C LEU A 24 22.18 -12.08 -10.29
N ILE A 25 21.69 -13.13 -9.64
CA ILE A 25 20.85 -14.16 -10.25
C ILE A 25 19.39 -14.10 -9.76
N ASN A 26 19.01 -12.99 -9.11
CA ASN A 26 17.66 -12.75 -8.57
C ASN A 26 17.20 -13.84 -7.58
N LYS A 27 18.09 -14.31 -6.69
CA LYS A 27 17.75 -15.25 -5.61
C LYS A 27 18.02 -14.68 -4.20
N PRO A 28 17.31 -15.18 -3.18
CA PRO A 28 17.69 -14.94 -1.78
C PRO A 28 19.09 -15.52 -1.47
N PRO A 29 19.82 -14.96 -0.48
CA PRO A 29 19.42 -13.84 0.39
C PRO A 29 19.55 -12.45 -0.26
N GLY A 30 20.25 -12.32 -1.39
CA GLY A 30 20.57 -11.04 -2.03
C GLY A 30 19.35 -10.28 -2.57
N THR A 31 18.45 -10.97 -3.25
CA THR A 31 17.12 -10.46 -3.63
C THR A 31 16.05 -11.27 -2.90
N PRO A 32 15.58 -10.81 -1.73
CA PRO A 32 14.55 -11.50 -0.96
C PRO A 32 13.19 -11.45 -1.67
N GLU A 33 12.35 -12.44 -1.38
CA GLU A 33 10.97 -12.48 -1.88
C GLU A 33 10.09 -11.55 -1.02
N LEU A 34 10.10 -10.25 -1.32
CA LEU A 34 9.25 -9.27 -0.64
C LEU A 34 8.01 -8.96 -1.46
N THR A 35 6.93 -8.60 -0.76
CA THR A 35 5.66 -8.24 -1.39
C THR A 35 5.21 -6.83 -1.01
N ILE A 36 4.39 -6.22 -1.86
CA ILE A 36 3.65 -4.99 -1.55
C ILE A 36 2.17 -5.34 -1.59
N MET A 37 1.46 -5.06 -0.50
CA MET A 37 0.01 -5.24 -0.48
C MET A 37 -0.66 -4.05 -1.15
N SER A 38 -1.72 -4.31 -1.91
CA SER A 38 -2.63 -3.28 -2.42
C SER A 38 -4.07 -3.75 -2.32
N PHE A 39 -4.99 -2.97 -2.88
CA PHE A 39 -6.42 -3.20 -2.73
C PHE A 39 -7.07 -3.60 -4.03
N LYS A 40 -8.12 -4.40 -3.93
CA LYS A 40 -9.02 -4.69 -5.05
C LYS A 40 -9.55 -3.38 -5.63
N ASN A 41 -9.64 -3.32 -6.96
CA ASN A 41 -10.01 -2.13 -7.73
C ASN A 41 -9.00 -0.96 -7.67
N ALA A 42 -7.84 -1.10 -7.02
CA ALA A 42 -6.82 -0.05 -6.99
C ALA A 42 -6.16 0.15 -8.37
N GLU A 43 -5.63 1.34 -8.62
CA GLU A 43 -4.81 1.64 -9.80
C GLU A 43 -3.60 2.48 -9.39
N HIS A 44 -2.41 1.90 -9.56
CA HIS A 44 -1.12 2.51 -9.21
C HIS A 44 -0.21 2.70 -10.44
N GLY A 45 -0.69 2.38 -11.64
CA GLY A 45 0.02 2.55 -12.91
C GLY A 45 0.35 1.25 -13.64
N THR A 46 1.07 1.39 -14.76
CA THR A 46 1.22 0.32 -15.77
C THR A 46 2.65 -0.21 -15.94
N THR A 47 3.59 0.18 -15.08
CA THR A 47 4.90 -0.49 -15.02
C THR A 47 4.76 -1.82 -14.27
N LEU A 48 5.61 -2.82 -14.52
CA LEU A 48 5.42 -4.19 -13.97
C LEU A 48 5.15 -4.23 -12.46
N GLY A 49 5.88 -3.44 -11.66
CA GLY A 49 5.65 -3.35 -10.22
C GLY A 49 4.33 -2.67 -9.86
N ALA A 50 4.06 -1.50 -10.44
CA ALA A 50 2.81 -0.78 -10.23
C ALA A 50 1.58 -1.59 -10.67
N MET A 51 1.66 -2.20 -11.85
CA MET A 51 0.59 -3.03 -12.42
C MET A 51 0.32 -4.30 -11.59
N SER A 52 1.35 -4.86 -10.94
CA SER A 52 1.16 -5.96 -10.00
C SER A 52 0.32 -5.54 -8.79
N ALA A 53 0.43 -4.26 -8.37
CA ALA A 53 -0.39 -3.64 -7.34
C ALA A 53 -1.72 -3.04 -7.86
N SER A 54 -1.91 -2.88 -9.17
CA SER A 54 -3.19 -2.44 -9.77
C SER A 54 -4.16 -3.61 -9.97
N HIS A 55 -5.44 -3.40 -9.68
CA HIS A 55 -6.53 -4.39 -9.76
C HIS A 55 -7.84 -3.81 -10.32
N SER A 56 -7.78 -2.71 -11.07
CA SER A 56 -8.91 -1.95 -11.63
C SER A 56 -9.43 -2.52 -12.97
N ASN A 57 -8.52 -2.93 -13.88
CA ASN A 57 -8.85 -3.29 -15.26
C ASN A 57 -8.11 -4.56 -15.70
N ALA A 58 -8.87 -5.62 -16.02
CA ALA A 58 -8.30 -6.88 -16.49
C ALA A 58 -7.59 -6.76 -17.85
N LEU A 59 -8.12 -5.95 -18.78
CA LEU A 59 -7.51 -5.77 -20.11
C LEU A 59 -6.11 -5.16 -20.03
N SER A 60 -5.85 -4.37 -18.99
CA SER A 60 -4.53 -3.78 -18.75
C SER A 60 -3.51 -4.78 -18.19
N LYS A 61 -3.92 -6.01 -17.84
CA LYS A 61 -3.06 -7.02 -17.18
C LYS A 61 -2.94 -8.35 -17.91
N VAL A 62 -3.91 -8.69 -18.77
CA VAL A 62 -3.87 -9.93 -19.56
C VAL A 62 -2.56 -9.99 -20.34
N ASP A 63 -1.91 -11.15 -20.34
CA ASP A 63 -0.62 -11.44 -20.99
C ASP A 63 0.61 -10.70 -20.43
N ILE A 64 0.49 -10.02 -19.29
CA ILE A 64 1.61 -9.33 -18.63
C ILE A 64 2.04 -10.09 -17.36
N PRO A 65 3.33 -10.39 -17.16
CA PRO A 65 3.80 -11.04 -15.94
C PRO A 65 3.58 -10.12 -14.73
N ALA A 66 3.16 -10.72 -13.62
CA ALA A 66 2.90 -10.02 -12.36
C ALA A 66 3.56 -10.74 -11.19
N PHE A 67 3.80 -10.00 -10.10
CA PHE A 67 4.27 -10.57 -8.84
C PHE A 67 3.10 -11.18 -8.05
N ASP A 68 3.34 -12.30 -7.34
CA ASP A 68 2.37 -12.87 -6.39
C ASP A 68 2.33 -12.00 -5.12
N TRP A 69 1.67 -10.84 -5.22
CA TRP A 69 1.49 -9.88 -4.13
C TRP A 69 0.06 -9.96 -3.56
N PRO A 70 -0.12 -9.74 -2.24
CA PRO A 70 -1.44 -9.80 -1.62
C PRO A 70 -2.34 -8.66 -2.08
N MET A 71 -3.59 -9.01 -2.40
CA MET A 71 -4.67 -8.06 -2.68
C MET A 71 -5.71 -8.14 -1.56
N ALA A 72 -5.87 -7.05 -0.81
CA ALA A 72 -6.90 -6.89 0.22
C ALA A 72 -8.20 -6.34 -0.36
N GLU A 73 -9.33 -6.54 0.33
CA GLU A 73 -10.58 -5.86 -0.03
C GLU A 73 -10.57 -4.42 0.54
N PHE A 74 -11.06 -3.47 -0.25
CA PHE A 74 -11.32 -2.10 0.21
C PHE A 74 -12.74 -2.00 0.78
N PRO A 75 -12.99 -1.16 1.82
CA PRO A 75 -14.32 -1.00 2.39
C PRO A 75 -15.38 -0.64 1.34
N LYS A 76 -16.57 -1.22 1.48
CA LYS A 76 -17.72 -0.97 0.59
C LYS A 76 -18.91 -0.48 1.40
N TYR A 77 -19.14 0.82 1.36
CA TYR A 77 -20.20 1.43 2.15
C TYR A 77 -21.57 1.35 1.49
N LYS A 78 -22.59 1.31 2.35
CA LYS A 78 -23.98 1.51 1.96
C LYS A 78 -24.38 2.95 2.24
N TYR A 79 -25.18 3.48 1.30
CA TYR A 79 -25.68 4.84 1.31
C TYR A 79 -27.20 4.85 1.51
N PRO A 80 -27.76 5.91 2.13
CA PRO A 80 -27.06 7.08 2.67
C PRO A 80 -26.28 6.76 3.96
N LEU A 81 -25.12 7.41 4.16
CA LEU A 81 -24.11 6.99 5.15
C LEU A 81 -24.63 7.02 6.60
N ASP A 82 -25.45 8.01 6.91
CA ASP A 82 -26.10 8.23 8.22
C ASP A 82 -27.04 7.08 8.61
N HIS A 83 -27.67 6.42 7.64
CA HIS A 83 -28.56 5.28 7.90
C HIS A 83 -27.81 3.96 8.11
N PHE A 84 -26.55 3.87 7.67
CA PHE A 84 -25.78 2.62 7.65
C PHE A 84 -24.48 2.69 8.46
N GLU A 85 -24.33 3.66 9.36
CA GLU A 85 -23.11 3.91 10.14
C GLU A 85 -22.53 2.64 10.79
N SER A 86 -23.34 1.90 11.55
CA SER A 86 -22.90 0.66 12.21
C SER A 86 -22.48 -0.43 11.21
N LEU A 87 -23.15 -0.52 10.06
CA LEU A 87 -22.83 -1.49 9.02
C LEU A 87 -21.52 -1.13 8.33
N ASN A 88 -21.32 0.16 8.03
CA ASN A 88 -20.13 0.69 7.38
C ASN A 88 -18.90 0.58 8.30
N LYS A 89 -19.06 0.86 9.60
CA LYS A 89 -18.01 0.60 10.60
C LYS A 89 -17.63 -0.89 10.66
N GLY A 90 -18.61 -1.79 10.59
CA GLY A 90 -18.35 -3.22 10.49
C GLY A 90 -17.63 -3.63 9.20
N GLN A 91 -17.78 -2.88 8.10
CA GLN A 91 -16.96 -3.11 6.89
C GLN A 91 -15.50 -2.71 7.11
N ASP A 92 -15.25 -1.60 7.79
CA ASP A 92 -13.89 -1.16 8.11
C ASP A 92 -13.16 -2.20 8.96
N GLU A 93 -13.80 -2.63 10.05
CA GLU A 93 -13.26 -3.66 10.95
C GLU A 93 -12.98 -4.98 10.19
N LYS A 94 -13.89 -5.39 9.31
CA LYS A 94 -13.73 -6.59 8.49
C LYS A 94 -12.55 -6.48 7.51
N CYS A 95 -12.41 -5.35 6.82
CA CYS A 95 -11.29 -5.12 5.91
C CYS A 95 -9.95 -5.08 6.65
N LEU A 96 -9.89 -4.40 7.82
CA LEU A 96 -8.70 -4.35 8.65
C LEU A 96 -8.30 -5.74 9.18
N ALA A 97 -9.26 -6.56 9.61
CA ALA A 97 -9.00 -7.94 10.02
C ALA A 97 -8.46 -8.79 8.86
N GLN A 98 -9.03 -8.65 7.66
CA GLN A 98 -8.54 -9.35 6.47
C GLN A 98 -7.10 -8.95 6.12
N ILE A 99 -6.73 -7.67 6.29
CA ILE A 99 -5.37 -7.20 6.06
C ILE A 99 -4.39 -7.92 6.99
N GLU A 100 -4.68 -7.99 8.30
CA GLU A 100 -3.85 -8.73 9.26
C GLU A 100 -3.73 -10.23 8.89
N ASP A 101 -4.84 -10.86 8.50
CA ASP A 101 -4.83 -12.27 8.04
C ASP A 101 -3.94 -12.47 6.79
N LEU A 102 -3.96 -11.53 5.85
CA LEU A 102 -3.13 -11.57 4.64
C LEU A 102 -1.65 -11.36 4.99
N LEU A 103 -1.33 -10.45 5.92
CA LEU A 103 0.03 -10.25 6.39
C LEU A 103 0.59 -11.56 6.99
N ASP A 104 -0.17 -12.20 7.89
CA ASP A 104 0.23 -13.47 8.51
C ASP A 104 0.38 -14.59 7.48
N LYS A 105 -0.51 -14.65 6.48
CA LYS A 105 -0.46 -15.64 5.40
C LYS A 105 0.80 -15.50 4.56
N TYR A 106 1.20 -14.28 4.20
CA TYR A 106 2.37 -14.02 3.38
C TYR A 106 3.67 -14.16 4.16
N GLU A 107 3.67 -13.83 5.44
CA GLU A 107 4.79 -14.14 6.33
C GLU A 107 5.05 -15.66 6.41
N LYS A 108 4.00 -16.47 6.59
CA LYS A 108 4.09 -17.94 6.59
C LYS A 108 4.58 -18.53 5.25
N LYS A 109 4.40 -17.81 4.15
CA LYS A 109 4.93 -18.19 2.83
C LYS A 109 6.40 -17.82 2.63
N ASN A 110 7.07 -17.22 3.62
CA ASN A 110 8.38 -16.56 3.47
C ASN A 110 8.40 -15.43 2.42
N MET A 111 7.24 -14.79 2.20
CA MET A 111 7.09 -13.68 1.27
C MET A 111 6.54 -12.42 1.97
N PRO A 112 7.21 -11.91 3.02
CA PRO A 112 6.64 -10.90 3.89
C PRO A 112 6.30 -9.60 3.13
N VAL A 113 5.24 -8.95 3.58
CA VAL A 113 4.79 -7.67 3.04
C VAL A 113 5.68 -6.56 3.57
N ALA A 114 6.39 -5.87 2.69
CA ALA A 114 7.27 -4.77 3.07
C ALA A 114 6.51 -3.43 3.21
N GLY A 115 5.33 -3.31 2.60
CA GLY A 115 4.50 -2.13 2.69
C GLY A 115 3.16 -2.28 2.00
N ILE A 116 2.28 -1.32 2.24
CA ILE A 116 0.92 -1.24 1.71
C ILE A 116 0.80 0.02 0.85
N ALA A 117 0.33 -0.15 -0.38
CA ALA A 117 -0.03 0.94 -1.28
C ALA A 117 -1.55 1.14 -1.26
N VAL A 118 -2.01 2.37 -1.04
CA VAL A 118 -3.44 2.69 -0.97
C VAL A 118 -3.76 4.04 -1.60
N GLU A 119 -4.86 4.13 -2.32
CA GLU A 119 -5.43 5.42 -2.75
C GLU A 119 -6.34 5.94 -1.61
N PRO A 120 -6.29 7.24 -1.24
CA PRO A 120 -7.25 7.82 -0.30
C PRO A 120 -8.70 7.65 -0.74
N ILE A 121 -8.94 7.76 -2.05
CA ILE A 121 -10.21 7.52 -2.73
C ILE A 121 -9.88 6.79 -4.02
N GLN A 122 -10.43 5.59 -4.21
CA GLN A 122 -10.21 4.81 -5.43
C GLN A 122 -10.93 5.50 -6.60
N SER A 123 -10.18 6.25 -7.41
CA SER A 123 -10.79 7.20 -8.34
C SER A 123 -11.58 6.52 -9.47
N ASP A 124 -11.13 5.35 -9.94
CA ASP A 124 -11.78 4.63 -11.05
C ASP A 124 -13.12 3.99 -10.63
N CYS A 125 -13.28 3.69 -9.34
CA CYS A 125 -14.53 3.15 -8.78
C CYS A 125 -15.33 4.18 -7.99
N THR A 126 -14.78 5.38 -7.78
CA THR A 126 -15.34 6.43 -6.92
C THR A 126 -15.70 5.87 -5.52
N THR A 127 -14.82 5.03 -4.97
CA THR A 127 -15.02 4.40 -3.65
C THR A 127 -14.20 5.14 -2.61
N GLU A 128 -14.85 5.56 -1.53
CA GLU A 128 -14.22 6.20 -0.36
C GLU A 128 -14.16 5.24 0.84
N ALA A 129 -13.27 5.52 1.78
CA ALA A 129 -13.20 4.88 3.08
C ALA A 129 -13.14 5.92 4.20
N SER A 130 -13.52 5.52 5.40
CA SER A 130 -13.62 6.36 6.58
C SER A 130 -12.22 6.73 7.10
N ALA A 131 -12.15 7.83 7.86
CA ALA A 131 -10.93 8.18 8.58
C ALA A 131 -10.50 7.04 9.53
N ASP A 132 -11.47 6.40 10.20
CA ASP A 132 -11.24 5.28 11.13
C ASP A 132 -10.55 4.09 10.43
N PHE A 133 -10.94 3.78 9.19
CA PHE A 133 -10.27 2.74 8.39
C PHE A 133 -8.80 3.09 8.15
N PHE A 134 -8.50 4.30 7.70
CA PHE A 134 -7.11 4.70 7.41
C PHE A 134 -6.25 4.84 8.67
N GLN A 135 -6.84 5.29 9.79
CA GLN A 135 -6.17 5.30 11.09
C GLN A 135 -5.88 3.88 11.57
N GLY A 136 -6.84 2.97 11.42
CA GLY A 136 -6.68 1.54 11.72
C GLY A 136 -5.58 0.91 10.85
N LEU A 137 -5.56 1.23 9.56
CA LEU A 137 -4.55 0.77 8.61
C LEU A 137 -3.14 1.23 9.03
N GLN A 138 -2.98 2.52 9.35
CA GLN A 138 -1.70 3.04 9.85
C GLN A 138 -1.31 2.39 11.18
N GLY A 139 -2.28 2.10 12.05
CA GLY A 139 -2.05 1.34 13.28
C GLY A 139 -1.49 -0.06 13.01
N ILE A 140 -2.02 -0.77 12.01
CA ILE A 140 -1.52 -2.08 11.59
C ILE A 140 -0.09 -1.95 11.06
N THR A 141 0.17 -1.02 10.13
CA THR A 141 1.49 -0.89 9.51
C THR A 141 2.57 -0.56 10.53
N ASN A 142 2.28 0.34 11.47
CA ASN A 142 3.17 0.70 12.56
C ASN A 142 3.48 -0.48 13.49
N ARG A 143 2.48 -1.27 13.90
CA ARG A 143 2.69 -2.45 14.76
C ARG A 143 3.52 -3.52 14.08
N ARG A 144 3.35 -3.68 12.77
CA ARG A 144 4.01 -4.71 11.96
C ARG A 144 5.39 -4.28 11.44
N GLY A 145 5.77 -3.01 11.60
CA GLY A 145 7.03 -2.48 11.08
C GLY A 145 7.10 -2.48 9.54
N ILE A 146 5.95 -2.29 8.89
CA ILE A 146 5.80 -2.20 7.43
C ILE A 146 5.39 -0.78 7.06
N TYR A 147 5.65 -0.37 5.83
CA TYR A 147 5.44 1.03 5.42
C TYR A 147 4.07 1.26 4.77
N LEU A 148 3.47 2.42 5.01
CA LEU A 148 2.22 2.85 4.40
C LEU A 148 2.46 3.95 3.35
N MET A 149 2.09 3.69 2.11
CA MET A 149 2.18 4.64 1.01
C MET A 149 0.78 5.05 0.53
N PHE A 150 0.52 6.35 0.54
CA PHE A 150 -0.66 6.92 -0.10
C PHE A 150 -0.35 7.29 -1.55
N ASP A 151 -1.12 6.74 -2.49
CA ASP A 151 -1.12 7.15 -3.88
C ASP A 151 -2.12 8.30 -4.08
N GLU A 152 -1.58 9.51 -4.12
CA GLU A 152 -2.32 10.75 -4.30
C GLU A 152 -2.13 11.33 -5.69
N SER A 153 -1.72 10.51 -6.67
CA SER A 153 -1.56 10.93 -8.07
C SER A 153 -2.84 11.53 -8.68
N ARG A 154 -4.01 11.15 -8.16
CA ARG A 154 -5.34 11.65 -8.59
C ARG A 154 -6.02 12.55 -7.56
N THR A 155 -5.96 12.20 -6.28
CA THR A 155 -6.63 12.91 -5.18
C THR A 155 -5.86 14.13 -4.68
N GLY A 156 -4.54 14.16 -4.89
CA GLY A 156 -3.69 15.24 -4.41
C GLY A 156 -3.82 16.53 -5.23
N CYS A 157 -3.03 17.53 -4.83
CA CYS A 157 -3.01 18.85 -5.43
C CYS A 157 -4.39 19.55 -5.42
N GLY A 158 -5.10 19.46 -4.29
CA GLY A 158 -6.28 20.29 -4.01
C GLY A 158 -7.64 19.70 -4.38
N ALA A 159 -7.70 18.48 -4.94
CA ALA A 159 -8.93 17.96 -5.54
C ALA A 159 -10.08 17.74 -4.52
N THR A 160 -9.76 17.51 -3.26
CA THR A 160 -10.74 17.25 -2.18
C THR A 160 -10.97 18.44 -1.24
N GLY A 161 -10.36 19.60 -1.54
CA GLY A 161 -10.43 20.80 -0.71
C GLY A 161 -9.26 20.98 0.27
N ARG A 162 -8.41 19.96 0.44
CA ARG A 162 -7.08 20.05 1.05
C ARG A 162 -6.00 19.76 0.02
N PHE A 163 -4.75 20.15 0.31
CA PHE A 163 -3.66 19.92 -0.65
C PHE A 163 -3.45 18.42 -0.88
N TRP A 164 -3.40 17.64 0.19
CA TRP A 164 -3.44 16.17 0.17
C TRP A 164 -4.75 15.64 0.76
N CYS A 165 -5.29 14.57 0.17
CA CYS A 165 -6.52 13.94 0.65
C CYS A 165 -6.32 13.22 1.99
N HIS A 166 -5.15 12.62 2.24
CA HIS A 166 -4.90 11.92 3.50
C HIS A 166 -4.95 12.86 4.73
N GLU A 167 -4.82 14.17 4.55
CA GLU A 167 -4.99 15.17 5.61
C GLU A 167 -6.41 15.17 6.21
N HIS A 168 -7.41 14.68 5.47
CA HIS A 168 -8.78 14.55 5.99
C HIS A 168 -8.92 13.45 7.04
N PHE A 169 -8.00 12.49 7.07
CA PHE A 169 -8.13 11.29 7.91
C PHE A 169 -7.57 11.46 9.32
N CYS A 170 -6.93 12.61 9.62
CA CYS A 170 -6.37 12.90 10.94
C CYS A 170 -5.51 11.74 11.48
N LEU A 171 -4.61 11.22 10.64
CA LEU A 171 -3.77 10.07 10.95
C LEU A 171 -2.96 10.30 12.24
N PRO A 172 -2.82 9.29 13.12
CA PRO A 172 -2.12 9.44 14.40
C PRO A 172 -0.61 9.74 14.26
N CYS A 173 0.01 9.34 13.14
CA CYS A 173 1.38 9.73 12.82
C CYS A 173 1.52 10.16 11.35
N HIS A 174 2.71 10.64 11.01
CA HIS A 174 3.03 10.99 9.63
C HIS A 174 2.97 9.75 8.72
N VAL A 175 2.67 9.98 7.45
CA VAL A 175 2.66 8.94 6.41
C VAL A 175 4.09 8.62 5.97
N ASP A 176 4.37 7.36 5.63
CA ASP A 176 5.72 6.96 5.22
C ASP A 176 6.05 7.47 3.83
N ALA A 177 5.10 7.38 2.90
CA ALA A 177 5.27 7.91 1.56
C ALA A 177 3.97 8.44 0.96
N VAL A 178 4.10 9.49 0.14
CA VAL A 178 3.00 10.06 -0.64
C VAL A 178 3.45 10.17 -2.08
N VAL A 179 2.81 9.43 -2.99
CA VAL A 179 3.03 9.54 -4.42
C VAL A 179 2.12 10.63 -4.98
N PHE A 180 2.63 11.45 -5.88
CA PHE A 180 1.87 12.50 -6.54
C PHE A 180 2.18 12.58 -8.03
N GLY A 181 1.26 13.20 -8.77
CA GLY A 181 1.34 13.33 -10.21
C GLY A 181 0.15 14.11 -10.75
N GLY A 182 -0.15 13.93 -12.04
CA GLY A 182 -1.31 14.51 -12.69
C GLY A 182 -1.39 16.03 -12.52
N LYS A 183 -2.28 16.48 -11.62
CA LYS A 183 -2.54 17.91 -11.35
C LYS A 183 -1.30 18.68 -10.88
N CYS A 184 -0.33 17.99 -10.28
CA CYS A 184 0.89 18.61 -9.77
C CYS A 184 1.90 19.00 -10.86
N GLN A 185 1.58 18.78 -12.15
CA GLN A 185 2.42 19.00 -13.35
C GLN A 185 3.70 18.17 -13.44
N LEU A 186 4.27 17.80 -12.30
CA LEU A 186 5.36 16.84 -12.14
C LEU A 186 4.87 15.65 -11.32
N ALA A 187 5.49 14.51 -11.56
CA ALA A 187 5.30 13.32 -10.75
C ALA A 187 6.48 13.13 -9.81
N GLY A 188 6.22 12.55 -8.65
CA GLY A 188 7.23 12.27 -7.65
C GLY A 188 6.62 11.63 -6.42
N PHE A 189 7.42 11.54 -5.37
CA PHE A 189 6.94 11.11 -4.07
C PHE A 189 7.67 11.85 -2.95
N PHE A 190 6.95 12.11 -1.87
CA PHE A 190 7.52 12.47 -0.58
C PHE A 190 7.70 11.19 0.23
N HIS A 191 8.70 11.14 1.10
CA HIS A 191 8.93 10.01 1.98
C HIS A 191 9.45 10.44 3.35
N SER A 192 9.17 9.66 4.38
CA SER A 192 9.73 9.81 5.72
C SER A 192 11.23 9.49 5.73
N LEU A 193 11.92 9.93 6.78
CA LEU A 193 13.36 9.64 6.94
C LEU A 193 13.63 8.15 7.13
N ASP A 194 12.65 7.39 7.63
CA ASP A 194 12.76 5.95 7.85
C ASP A 194 12.85 5.16 6.54
N LEU A 195 12.41 5.76 5.42
CA LEU A 195 12.55 5.18 4.08
C LEU A 195 13.90 5.46 3.40
N ARG A 196 14.82 6.18 4.04
CA ARG A 196 16.12 6.58 3.46
C ARG A 196 17.15 5.46 3.35
#